data_AF-A0A961ITK7-F1
#
_entry.id   AF-A0A961ITK7-F1
#
_cell.length_a   1.000
_cell.length_b   1.000
_cell.length_c   1.000
_cell.angle_alpha   90.00
_cell.angle_beta   90.00
_cell.angle_gamma   90.00
#
_symmetry.space_group_name_H-M   'P 1'
#
loop_
_entity.id
_entity.type
_entity.pdbx_description
1 polymer ?
#
loop_
_entity_poly.entity_id
_entity_poly.type
_entity_poly.pdbx_seq_one_letter_code
_entity_poly.pdbx_strand_id
1 'polypeptide(L)'
;MVKSIAPAQSAALDAEDISTLLFMIEEEKLASDVYAALYDLFGNSVFANIAASEDKHYAALVAQADLIDLDLSAIEANAAGVFIDPDLQAMYDALIAWGSTSETDALLVGVAIEETDIDDIAAAIEDVAGTTLASVYQNLLNGSYNHLGAFEAAVTALDPAILFGTDGD
;
A
#
# COMPACT_ATOMS: atom_id res chain seq x y z
N MET A 1 -0.72 38.63 -22.80
CA MET A 1 -1.91 38.21 -22.05
C MET A 1 -1.41 37.50 -20.80
N VAL A 2 -1.59 38.10 -19.63
CA VAL A 2 -1.22 37.48 -18.35
C VAL A 2 -2.32 36.48 -18.04
N LYS A 3 -2.00 35.18 -18.12
CA LYS A 3 -2.92 34.11 -17.73
C LYS A 3 -3.03 34.19 -16.20
N SER A 4 -4.17 34.70 -15.73
CA SER A 4 -4.51 34.73 -14.32
C SER A 4 -4.54 33.29 -13.81
N ILE A 5 -3.68 32.99 -12.84
CA ILE A 5 -3.71 31.72 -12.11
C ILE A 5 -4.79 31.91 -11.05
N ALA A 6 -5.98 31.39 -11.34
CA ALA A 6 -7.00 31.24 -10.31
C ALA A 6 -6.45 30.28 -9.22
N PRO A 7 -6.77 30.47 -7.94
CA PRO A 7 -6.46 29.48 -6.92
C PRO A 7 -7.14 28.17 -7.34
N ALA A 8 -6.42 27.05 -7.21
CA ALA A 8 -6.94 25.73 -7.53
C ALA A 8 -8.22 25.48 -6.73
N GLN A 9 -9.36 25.57 -7.41
CA GLN A 9 -10.60 24.99 -6.93
C GLN A 9 -10.32 23.49 -6.84
N SER A 10 -10.46 22.87 -5.67
CA SER A 10 -10.43 21.40 -5.59
C SER A 10 -11.43 20.90 -6.63
N ALA A 11 -10.96 20.14 -7.61
CA ALA A 11 -11.88 19.39 -8.46
C ALA A 11 -12.61 18.43 -7.51
N ALA A 12 -13.94 18.39 -7.58
CA ALA A 12 -14.69 17.39 -6.85
C ALA A 12 -14.34 16.04 -7.46
N LEU A 13 -13.96 15.08 -6.61
CA LEU A 13 -13.73 13.69 -7.02
C LEU A 13 -15.04 13.12 -7.57
N ASP A 14 -14.95 12.33 -8.64
CA ASP A 14 -16.10 11.60 -9.15
C ASP A 14 -16.29 10.25 -8.45
N ALA A 15 -17.24 9.44 -8.92
CA ALA A 15 -17.55 8.16 -8.28
C ALA A 15 -16.44 7.12 -8.46
N GLU A 16 -15.67 7.19 -9.54
CA GLU A 16 -14.55 6.29 -9.81
C GLU A 16 -13.38 6.66 -8.91
N ASP A 17 -13.04 7.95 -8.83
CA ASP A 17 -12.03 8.48 -7.90
C ASP A 17 -12.31 8.09 -6.44
N ILE A 18 -13.58 8.17 -6.02
CA ILE A 18 -14.02 7.76 -4.68
C ILE A 18 -13.86 6.26 -4.46
N SER A 19 -14.20 5.45 -5.46
CA SER A 19 -14.04 4.00 -5.40
C SER A 19 -12.55 3.63 -5.25
N THR A 20 -11.68 4.29 -6.03
CA THR A 20 -10.23 4.12 -5.93
C THR A 20 -9.71 4.54 -4.58
N LEU A 21 -10.15 5.67 -4.02
CA LEU A 21 -9.75 6.08 -2.66
C LEU A 21 -10.13 5.04 -1.60
N LEU A 22 -11.34 4.47 -1.66
CA LEU A 22 -11.76 3.41 -0.74
C LEU A 22 -10.92 2.14 -0.91
N PHE A 23 -10.63 1.76 -2.15
CA PHE A 23 -9.74 0.64 -2.45
C PHE A 23 -8.34 0.85 -1.86
N MET A 24 -7.70 1.99 -2.13
CA MET A 24 -6.37 2.31 -1.59
C MET A 24 -6.36 2.34 -0.05
N ILE A 25 -7.43 2.79 0.60
CA ILE A 25 -7.54 2.72 2.08
C ILE A 25 -7.49 1.26 2.56
N GLU A 26 -8.21 0.36 1.91
CA GLU A 26 -8.20 -1.06 2.29
C GLU A 26 -6.89 -1.77 1.88
N GLU A 27 -6.25 -1.36 0.79
CA GLU A 27 -4.96 -1.89 0.36
C GLU A 27 -3.84 -1.55 1.34
N GLU A 28 -3.75 -0.30 1.81
CA GLU A 28 -2.79 0.11 2.84
C GLU A 28 -3.04 -0.63 4.17
N LYS A 29 -4.31 -0.86 4.52
CA LYS A 29 -4.67 -1.71 5.65
C LYS A 29 -4.22 -3.16 5.44
N LEU A 30 -4.36 -3.69 4.22
CA LEU A 30 -3.92 -5.05 3.87
C LEU A 30 -2.41 -5.18 4.03
N ALA A 31 -1.63 -4.24 3.51
CA ALA A 31 -0.18 -4.22 3.69
C ALA A 31 0.19 -4.22 5.18
N SER A 32 -0.38 -3.30 5.98
CA SER A 32 -0.15 -3.26 7.43
C SER A 32 -0.50 -4.58 8.14
N ASP A 33 -1.68 -5.14 7.85
CA ASP A 33 -2.17 -6.38 8.49
C ASP A 33 -1.32 -7.61 8.10
N VAL A 34 -0.86 -7.71 6.84
CA VAL A 34 0.03 -8.78 6.39
C VAL A 34 1.38 -8.65 7.07
N TYR A 35 1.97 -7.45 7.11
CA TYR A 35 3.27 -7.23 7.72
C TYR A 35 3.23 -7.47 9.23
N ALA A 36 2.18 -7.04 9.93
CA ALA A 36 2.00 -7.35 11.34
C ALA A 36 1.94 -8.87 11.59
N ALA A 37 1.18 -9.61 10.79
CA ALA A 37 1.07 -11.06 10.91
C ALA A 37 2.39 -11.79 10.63
N LEU A 38 3.13 -11.36 9.61
CA LEU A 38 4.44 -11.96 9.26
C LEU A 38 5.54 -11.56 10.27
N TYR A 39 5.45 -10.37 10.87
CA TYR A 39 6.29 -9.99 12.00
C TYR A 39 6.08 -10.92 13.20
N ASP A 40 4.82 -11.22 13.55
CA ASP A 40 4.51 -12.11 14.68
C ASP A 40 5.06 -13.53 14.45
N LEU A 41 5.14 -13.97 13.19
CA LEU A 41 5.64 -15.31 12.83
C LEU A 41 7.18 -15.40 12.80
N PHE A 42 7.86 -14.42 12.21
CA PHE A 42 9.30 -14.49 11.95
C PHE A 42 10.15 -13.54 12.79
N GLY A 43 9.57 -12.47 13.35
CA GLY A 43 10.25 -11.50 14.20
C GLY A 43 11.22 -10.56 13.48
N ASN A 44 11.23 -10.56 12.15
CA ASN A 44 12.10 -9.68 11.36
C ASN A 44 11.58 -8.23 11.41
N SER A 45 12.40 -7.31 11.90
CA SER A 45 11.99 -5.93 12.18
C SER A 45 11.61 -5.13 10.94
N VAL A 46 11.96 -5.57 9.72
CA VAL A 46 11.52 -4.92 8.48
C VAL A 46 9.99 -4.86 8.41
N PHE A 47 9.31 -5.96 8.74
CA PHE A 47 7.85 -6.03 8.74
C PHE A 47 7.22 -5.05 9.73
N ALA A 48 7.68 -5.03 10.99
CA ALA A 48 7.13 -4.12 12.00
C ALA A 48 7.38 -2.64 11.67
N ASN A 49 8.53 -2.32 11.08
CA ASN A 49 8.85 -0.95 10.69
C ASN A 49 7.98 -0.46 9.53
N ILE A 50 7.75 -1.33 8.55
CA ILE A 50 6.96 -1.01 7.35
C ILE A 50 5.46 -1.00 7.69
N ALA A 51 4.94 -1.94 8.49
CA ALA A 51 3.57 -1.89 8.99
C ALA A 51 3.24 -0.56 9.68
N ALA A 52 4.15 -0.04 10.52
CA ALA A 52 4.01 1.26 11.16
C ALA A 52 4.12 2.46 10.19
N SER A 53 4.63 2.24 8.98
CA SER A 53 4.58 3.19 7.87
C SER A 53 3.24 3.13 7.16
N GLU A 54 2.72 1.93 6.87
CA GLU A 54 1.40 1.76 6.23
C GLU A 54 0.26 2.29 7.09
N ASP A 55 0.35 2.15 8.41
CA ASP A 55 -0.59 2.81 9.32
C ASP A 55 -0.66 4.33 9.10
N LYS A 56 0.44 4.95 8.66
CA LYS A 56 0.46 6.39 8.34
C LYS A 56 -0.08 6.69 6.95
N HIS A 57 0.16 5.80 5.99
CA HIS A 57 -0.45 5.90 4.66
C HIS A 57 -1.97 5.78 4.76
N TYR A 58 -2.45 4.71 5.41
CA TYR A 58 -3.85 4.51 5.79
C TYR A 58 -4.45 5.78 6.43
N ALA A 59 -3.81 6.30 7.48
CA ALA A 59 -4.28 7.51 8.16
C ALA A 59 -4.31 8.75 7.24
N ALA A 60 -3.37 8.88 6.31
CA ALA A 60 -3.35 9.98 5.35
C ALA A 60 -4.51 9.88 4.34
N LEU A 61 -4.86 8.68 3.89
CA LEU A 61 -5.99 8.44 2.99
C LEU A 61 -7.34 8.61 3.71
N VAL A 62 -7.48 8.10 4.94
CA VAL A 62 -8.64 8.37 5.80
C VAL A 62 -8.86 9.88 5.95
N ALA A 63 -7.79 10.64 6.19
CA ALA A 63 -7.89 12.09 6.27
C ALA A 63 -8.35 12.75 4.96
N GLN A 64 -8.09 12.17 3.78
CA GLN A 64 -8.65 12.65 2.51
C GLN A 64 -10.14 12.31 2.38
N ALA A 65 -10.54 11.11 2.79
CA ALA A 65 -11.94 10.68 2.81
C ALA A 65 -12.79 11.55 3.76
N ASP A 66 -12.26 11.89 4.94
CA ASP A 66 -12.90 12.80 5.90
C ASP A 66 -13.18 14.19 5.31
N LEU A 67 -12.28 14.73 4.47
CA LEU A 67 -12.44 16.05 3.86
C LEU A 67 -13.61 16.12 2.87
N ILE A 68 -14.08 14.97 2.39
CA ILE A 68 -15.22 14.84 1.47
C ILE A 68 -16.40 14.10 2.09
N ASP A 69 -16.42 13.97 3.42
CA ASP A 69 -17.49 13.35 4.21
C ASP A 69 -17.83 11.91 3.76
N LEU A 70 -16.82 11.12 3.38
CA LEU A 70 -16.98 9.69 3.07
C LEU A 70 -17.22 8.87 4.34
N ASP A 71 -18.17 7.94 4.28
CA ASP A 71 -18.45 7.00 5.38
C ASP A 71 -17.50 5.81 5.33
N LEU A 72 -16.55 5.76 6.27
CA LEU A 72 -15.59 4.66 6.42
C LEU A 72 -15.97 3.66 7.51
N SER A 73 -17.14 3.80 8.14
CA SER A 73 -17.50 3.01 9.32
C SER A 73 -17.50 1.50 9.09
N ALA A 74 -17.76 1.06 7.86
CA ALA A 74 -17.67 -0.36 7.49
C ALA A 74 -16.22 -0.87 7.48
N ILE A 75 -15.28 -0.07 6.97
CA ILE A 75 -13.84 -0.40 6.93
C ILE A 75 -13.26 -0.38 8.34
N GLU A 76 -13.54 0.68 9.10
CA GLU A 76 -12.97 0.88 10.44
C GLU A 76 -13.50 -0.11 11.49
N ALA A 77 -14.68 -0.68 11.28
CA ALA A 77 -15.25 -1.70 12.18
C ALA A 77 -14.62 -3.09 11.99
N ASN A 78 -13.90 -3.31 10.88
CA ASN A 78 -13.33 -4.62 10.58
C ASN A 78 -12.07 -4.88 11.41
N ALA A 79 -11.91 -6.14 11.81
CA ALA A 79 -10.68 -6.59 12.46
C ALA A 79 -9.51 -6.66 11.46
N ALA A 80 -8.30 -6.84 11.99
CA ALA A 80 -7.13 -7.17 11.18
C ALA A 80 -7.40 -8.43 10.33
N GLY A 81 -7.02 -8.39 9.06
CA GLY A 81 -7.24 -9.47 8.10
C GLY A 81 -8.67 -9.59 7.55
N VAL A 82 -9.54 -8.62 7.85
CA VAL A 82 -10.91 -8.55 7.32
C VAL A 82 -11.07 -7.31 6.44
N PHE A 83 -11.56 -7.52 5.21
CA PHE A 83 -11.72 -6.50 4.16
C PHE A 83 -13.15 -6.52 3.61
N ILE A 84 -13.67 -5.35 3.21
CA ILE A 84 -14.97 -5.25 2.54
C ILE A 84 -14.80 -5.60 1.06
N ASP A 85 -13.70 -5.17 0.45
CA ASP A 85 -13.39 -5.54 -0.92
C ASP A 85 -13.06 -7.05 -1.00
N PRO A 86 -13.80 -7.83 -1.80
CA PRO A 86 -13.62 -9.27 -1.87
C PRO A 86 -12.30 -9.68 -2.54
N ASP A 87 -11.77 -8.86 -3.44
CA ASP A 87 -10.51 -9.13 -4.13
C ASP A 87 -9.35 -8.89 -3.16
N LEU A 88 -9.40 -7.83 -2.35
CA LEU A 88 -8.44 -7.60 -1.26
C LEU A 88 -8.52 -8.70 -0.18
N GLN A 89 -9.71 -9.17 0.18
CA GLN A 89 -9.83 -10.29 1.11
C GLN A 89 -9.15 -11.56 0.57
N ALA A 90 -9.37 -11.88 -0.72
CA ALA A 90 -8.74 -13.02 -1.36
C ALA A 90 -7.21 -12.86 -1.46
N MET A 91 -6.74 -11.63 -1.73
CA MET A 91 -5.32 -11.31 -1.76
C MET A 91 -4.68 -11.49 -0.39
N TYR A 92 -5.29 -10.98 0.68
CA TYR A 92 -4.81 -11.17 2.05
C TYR A 92 -4.66 -12.66 2.39
N ASP A 93 -5.69 -13.46 2.14
CA ASP A 93 -5.68 -14.90 2.43
C ASP A 93 -4.55 -15.62 1.67
N ALA A 94 -4.33 -15.25 0.40
CA ALA A 94 -3.28 -15.83 -0.44
C ALA A 94 -1.87 -15.42 0.04
N LEU A 95 -1.67 -14.14 0.37
CA LEU A 95 -0.38 -13.61 0.83
C LEU A 95 0.00 -14.17 2.19
N ILE A 96 -0.94 -14.29 3.14
CA ILE A 96 -0.69 -14.95 4.41
C ILE A 96 -0.33 -16.43 4.20
N ALA A 97 -1.05 -17.13 3.33
CA ALA A 97 -0.76 -18.53 3.04
C ALA A 97 0.65 -18.72 2.43
N TRP A 98 1.05 -17.86 1.50
CA TRP A 98 2.38 -17.88 0.90
C TRP A 98 3.45 -17.50 1.92
N GLY A 99 3.34 -16.31 2.52
CA GLY A 99 4.35 -15.75 3.43
C GLY A 99 4.57 -16.60 4.68
N SER A 100 3.56 -17.34 5.14
CA SER A 100 3.71 -18.26 6.28
C SER A 100 4.58 -19.48 6.00
N THR A 101 4.98 -19.72 4.74
CA THR A 101 5.77 -20.89 4.35
C THR A 101 7.21 -20.83 4.86
N SER A 102 7.84 -19.65 4.76
CA SER A 102 9.22 -19.42 5.23
C SER A 102 9.49 -17.92 5.38
N GLU A 103 10.53 -17.54 6.12
CA GLU A 103 10.91 -16.13 6.26
C GLU A 103 11.28 -15.51 4.89
N THR A 104 11.89 -16.30 4.00
CA THR A 104 12.17 -15.87 2.63
C THR A 104 10.88 -15.58 1.86
N ASP A 105 9.89 -16.49 1.92
CA ASP A 105 8.59 -16.28 1.27
C ASP A 105 7.86 -15.07 1.85
N ALA A 106 7.97 -14.84 3.16
CA ALA A 106 7.41 -13.65 3.81
C ALA A 106 8.02 -12.35 3.27
N LEU A 107 9.33 -12.31 3.07
CA LEU A 107 9.99 -11.13 2.50
C LEU A 107 9.63 -10.93 1.03
N LEU A 108 9.44 -12.01 0.27
CA LEU A 108 8.95 -11.95 -1.11
C LEU A 108 7.47 -11.52 -1.20
N VAL A 109 6.64 -11.87 -0.22
CA VAL A 109 5.30 -11.29 -0.06
C VAL A 109 5.38 -9.77 0.12
N GLY A 110 6.33 -9.28 0.93
CA GLY A 110 6.60 -7.85 1.05
C GLY A 110 6.92 -7.21 -0.30
N VAL A 111 7.87 -7.77 -1.05
CA VAL A 111 8.19 -7.30 -2.40
C VAL A 111 6.96 -7.24 -3.30
N ALA A 112 6.16 -8.31 -3.32
CA ALA A 112 4.99 -8.41 -4.19
C ALA A 112 3.88 -7.40 -3.85
N ILE A 113 3.67 -7.13 -2.55
CA ILE A 113 2.72 -6.09 -2.12
C ILE A 113 3.20 -4.72 -2.60
N GLU A 114 4.46 -4.37 -2.35
CA GLU A 114 4.98 -3.04 -2.72
C GLU A 114 5.00 -2.81 -4.23
N GLU A 115 5.30 -3.83 -5.03
CA GLU A 115 5.20 -3.73 -6.51
C GLU A 115 3.76 -3.46 -6.96
N THR A 116 2.79 -4.12 -6.34
CA THR A 116 1.35 -3.94 -6.66
C THR A 116 0.90 -2.54 -6.28
N ASP A 117 1.21 -2.11 -5.05
CA ASP A 117 0.85 -0.79 -4.52
C ASP A 117 1.48 0.36 -5.34
N ILE A 118 2.75 0.20 -5.78
CA ILE A 118 3.40 1.15 -6.69
C ILE A 118 2.62 1.31 -8.00
N ASP A 119 2.20 0.21 -8.61
CA ASP A 119 1.47 0.24 -9.89
C ASP A 119 0.08 0.87 -9.72
N ASP A 120 -0.65 0.51 -8.67
CA ASP A 120 -1.99 1.02 -8.39
C ASP A 120 -1.98 2.50 -7.98
N ILE A 121 -1.05 2.93 -7.13
CA ILE A 121 -0.87 4.35 -6.78
C ILE A 121 -0.48 5.17 -8.01
N ALA A 122 0.44 4.67 -8.85
CA ALA A 122 0.86 5.38 -10.05
C ALA A 122 -0.30 5.61 -11.02
N ALA A 123 -1.18 4.62 -11.19
CA ALA A 123 -2.41 4.76 -11.96
C ALA A 123 -3.35 5.80 -11.32
N ALA A 124 -3.61 5.69 -10.01
CA ALA A 124 -4.51 6.58 -9.29
C ALA A 124 -4.07 8.06 -9.33
N ILE A 125 -2.76 8.34 -9.34
CA ILE A 125 -2.22 9.71 -9.46
C ILE A 125 -2.68 10.39 -10.76
N GLU A 126 -2.72 9.65 -11.87
CA GLU A 126 -3.08 10.20 -13.18
C GLU A 126 -4.56 10.57 -13.24
N ASP A 127 -5.43 9.78 -12.60
CA ASP A 127 -6.88 10.00 -12.58
C ASP A 127 -7.25 11.27 -11.81
N VAL A 128 -6.57 11.52 -10.68
CA VAL A 128 -6.84 12.71 -9.83
C VAL A 128 -5.82 13.84 -10.03
N ALA A 129 -5.16 13.90 -11.19
CA ALA A 129 -4.08 14.85 -11.46
C ALA A 129 -4.49 16.32 -11.20
N GLY A 130 -3.63 17.03 -10.45
CA GLY A 130 -3.86 18.44 -10.09
C GLY A 130 -4.73 18.68 -8.86
N THR A 131 -5.19 17.60 -8.20
CA THR A 131 -5.86 17.67 -6.88
C THR A 131 -4.86 17.57 -5.73
N THR A 132 -5.34 17.81 -4.50
CA THR A 132 -4.57 17.52 -3.29
C THR A 132 -4.37 16.02 -3.10
N LEU A 133 -5.34 15.19 -3.50
CA LEU A 133 -5.25 13.74 -3.39
C LEU A 133 -4.08 13.17 -4.20
N ALA A 134 -3.84 13.68 -5.43
CA ALA A 134 -2.65 13.32 -6.21
C ALA A 134 -1.34 13.56 -5.45
N SER A 135 -1.26 14.63 -4.65
CA SER A 135 -0.06 14.91 -3.84
C SER A 135 0.07 13.96 -2.64
N VAL A 136 -1.05 13.48 -2.10
CA VAL A 136 -1.05 12.45 -1.05
C VAL A 136 -0.57 11.13 -1.64
N TYR A 137 -1.19 10.66 -2.74
CA TYR A 137 -0.75 9.48 -3.47
C TYR A 137 0.73 9.53 -3.87
N GLN A 138 1.22 10.69 -4.33
CA GLN A 138 2.65 10.83 -4.64
C GLN A 138 3.57 10.61 -3.42
N ASN A 139 3.12 10.94 -2.21
CA ASN A 139 3.88 10.66 -1.00
C ASN A 139 3.84 9.16 -0.63
N LEU A 140 2.68 8.52 -0.79
CA LEU A 140 2.53 7.06 -0.64
C LEU A 140 3.47 6.34 -1.60
N LEU A 141 3.43 6.67 -2.89
CA LEU A 141 4.31 6.09 -3.92
C LEU A 141 5.80 6.17 -3.55
N ASN A 142 6.23 7.30 -2.99
CA ASN A 142 7.61 7.44 -2.51
C ASN A 142 7.89 6.55 -1.30
N GLY A 143 6.91 6.36 -0.41
CA GLY A 143 6.92 5.39 0.68
C GLY A 143 7.11 3.97 0.15
N SER A 144 6.23 3.52 -0.74
CA SER A 144 6.22 2.16 -1.31
C SER A 144 7.54 1.83 -2.02
N TYR A 145 8.14 2.78 -2.76
CA TYR A 145 9.50 2.58 -3.31
C TYR A 145 10.58 2.38 -2.23
N ASN A 146 10.48 3.06 -1.09
CA ASN A 146 11.43 2.84 0.02
C ASN A 146 11.18 1.50 0.71
N HIS A 147 9.92 1.08 0.83
CA HIS A 147 9.53 -0.21 1.39
C HIS A 147 10.01 -1.36 0.51
N LEU A 148 9.78 -1.27 -0.80
CA LEU A 148 10.28 -2.23 -1.80
C LEU A 148 11.79 -2.40 -1.66
N GLY A 149 12.54 -1.31 -1.66
CA GLY A 149 14.00 -1.37 -1.49
C GLY A 149 14.44 -1.96 -0.14
N ALA A 150 13.65 -1.78 0.92
CA ALA A 150 13.91 -2.38 2.22
C ALA A 150 13.65 -3.90 2.23
N PHE A 151 12.56 -4.36 1.61
CA PHE A 151 12.29 -5.79 1.43
C PHE A 151 13.32 -6.46 0.54
N GLU A 152 13.66 -5.88 -0.62
CA GLU A 152 14.71 -6.39 -1.51
C GLU A 152 16.07 -6.50 -0.80
N ALA A 153 16.43 -5.50 0.01
CA ALA A 153 17.64 -5.54 0.82
C ALA A 153 17.59 -6.65 1.88
N ALA A 154 16.42 -6.88 2.50
CA ALA A 154 16.23 -7.96 3.46
C ALA A 154 16.30 -9.34 2.78
N VAL A 155 15.69 -9.52 1.61
CA VAL A 155 15.81 -10.75 0.80
C VAL A 155 17.28 -11.02 0.47
N THR A 156 18.00 -10.02 -0.04
CA THR A 156 19.43 -10.14 -0.37
C THR A 156 20.28 -10.49 0.84
N ALA A 157 19.97 -9.94 2.00
CA ALA A 157 20.70 -10.22 3.24
C ALA A 157 20.45 -11.65 3.74
N LEU A 158 19.25 -12.19 3.52
CA LEU A 158 18.88 -13.55 3.91
C LEU A 158 19.45 -14.59 2.93
N ASP A 159 19.31 -14.34 1.63
CA ASP A 159 19.92 -15.15 0.56
C ASP A 159 20.27 -14.30 -0.67
N PRO A 160 21.56 -13.98 -0.88
CA PRO A 160 22.02 -13.19 -2.01
C PRO A 160 21.74 -13.82 -3.38
N ALA A 161 21.43 -15.12 -3.48
CA ALA A 161 21.19 -15.79 -4.75
C ALA A 161 19.78 -15.56 -5.32
N ILE A 162 18.83 -15.07 -4.49
CA ILE A 162 17.41 -15.01 -4.85
C ILE A 162 17.10 -13.88 -5.84
N LEU A 163 17.64 -12.68 -5.65
CA LEU A 163 17.33 -11.55 -6.53
C LEU A 163 18.21 -11.46 -7.77
N PHE A 164 19.41 -12.05 -7.74
CA PHE A 164 20.38 -11.88 -8.82
C PHE A 164 20.34 -12.96 -9.90
N GLY A 165 19.56 -14.03 -9.71
CA GLY A 165 19.58 -15.19 -10.60
C GLY A 165 20.97 -15.81 -10.63
N THR A 166 21.15 -17.02 -10.13
CA THR A 166 22.34 -17.76 -10.51
C THR A 166 22.18 -18.15 -11.98
N ASP A 167 22.55 -17.26 -12.90
CA ASP A 167 22.89 -17.58 -14.28
C ASP A 167 24.14 -18.47 -14.23
N GLY A 168 23.88 -19.73 -13.94
CA GLY A 168 24.83 -20.82 -13.85
C GLY A 168 24.28 -22.01 -14.61
N ASP A 169 24.08 -21.83 -15.92
CA ASP A 169 24.15 -22.92 -16.92
C ASP A 169 24.93 -22.43 -18.15
#